data_AF-A0A4U3JZ16-F1
#
_entry.id   AF-A0A4U3JZ16-F1
#
_cell.length_a   1.000
_cell.length_b   1.000
_cell.length_c   1.000
_cell.angle_alpha   90.00
_cell.angle_beta   90.00
_cell.angle_gamma   90.00
#
_symmetry.space_group_name_H-M   'P 1'
#
loop_
_entity.id
_entity.type
_entity.pdbx_description
1 polymer ?
#
loop_
_entity_poly.entity_id
_entity_poly.type
_entity_poly.pdbx_seq_one_letter_code
_entity_poly.pdbx_strand_id
1 'polypeptide(L)'
;DHTDPYGYLAQWGINKAQLAQDLQTGLPEDGSETIVNPGKPNAPKYKVGQHVRFTTIYKNPDAPIEQHINANNLWTQVGTITQKLSGRKNLYRIENSGKLLGYANDGDIAELWENSKPAPVKTFTIGVNAGIVLRNGSPSLNAPVYGVWPKGAQFKYDSVRVADGYVWLGGSDVKGSRVYIPIGENDGNPANTWGTGY
;
A
#
# COMPACT_ATOMS: atom_id res chain seq x y z
N ASP A 1 4.15 -10.97 32.89
CA ASP A 1 3.68 -11.92 33.90
C ASP A 1 2.63 -12.78 33.23
N HIS A 2 3.03 -13.93 32.70
CA HIS A 2 2.12 -14.87 32.04
C HIS A 2 1.95 -16.02 33.03
N THR A 3 0.79 -16.09 33.67
CA THR A 3 0.45 -17.19 34.58
C THR A 3 0.38 -18.46 33.74
N ASP A 4 1.09 -19.49 34.19
CA ASP A 4 1.08 -20.79 33.54
C ASP A 4 -0.38 -21.32 33.49
N PRO A 5 -0.96 -21.52 32.29
CA PRO A 5 -2.35 -21.92 32.17
C PRO A 5 -2.62 -23.29 32.79
N TYR A 6 -1.60 -24.13 33.03
CA TYR A 6 -1.80 -25.47 33.62
C TYR A 6 -2.48 -25.41 34.99
N GLY A 7 -2.22 -24.38 35.81
CA GLY A 7 -2.85 -24.23 37.11
C GLY A 7 -4.36 -23.96 37.01
N TYR A 8 -4.78 -23.15 36.04
CA TYR A 8 -6.19 -22.87 35.75
C TYR A 8 -6.86 -24.06 35.07
N LEU A 9 -6.21 -24.67 34.08
CA LEU A 9 -6.72 -25.81 33.33
C LEU A 9 -6.98 -27.02 34.24
N ALA A 10 -6.11 -27.26 35.23
CA ALA A 10 -6.30 -28.32 36.21
C ALA A 10 -7.57 -28.13 37.08
N GLN A 11 -7.97 -26.88 37.36
CA GLN A 11 -9.22 -26.61 38.08
C GLN A 11 -10.47 -27.03 37.28
N TRP A 12 -10.35 -27.05 35.96
CA TRP A 12 -11.40 -27.50 35.04
C TRP A 12 -11.22 -28.96 34.60
N GLY A 13 -10.32 -29.71 35.24
CA GLY A 13 -10.08 -31.12 34.95
C GLY A 13 -9.25 -31.39 33.69
N ILE A 14 -8.71 -30.34 33.05
CA ILE A 14 -7.88 -30.46 31.85
C ILE A 14 -6.42 -30.65 32.27
N ASN A 15 -5.86 -31.82 32.00
CA ASN A 15 -4.48 -32.13 32.32
C ASN A 15 -3.51 -31.70 31.20
N LYS A 16 -2.22 -31.61 31.54
CA LYS A 16 -1.17 -31.13 30.64
C LYS A 16 -0.99 -32.03 29.40
N ALA A 17 -1.21 -33.33 29.53
CA ALA A 17 -1.10 -34.26 28.41
C ALA A 17 -2.29 -34.14 27.45
N GLN A 18 -3.51 -33.97 27.98
CA GLN A 18 -4.72 -33.67 27.20
C GLN A 18 -4.54 -32.38 26.42
N LEU A 19 -4.12 -31.28 27.06
CA LEU A 19 -3.87 -30.03 26.33
C LEU A 19 -2.79 -30.19 25.24
N ALA A 20 -1.72 -30.92 25.53
CA ALA A 20 -0.67 -31.17 24.54
C ALA A 20 -1.19 -32.00 23.35
N GLN A 21 -2.06 -32.98 23.62
CA GLN A 21 -2.71 -33.79 22.61
C GLN A 21 -3.71 -32.98 21.77
N ASP A 22 -4.51 -32.12 22.40
CA ASP A 22 -5.45 -31.21 21.74
C ASP A 22 -4.70 -30.22 20.82
N LEU A 23 -3.58 -29.66 21.29
CA LEU A 23 -2.73 -28.78 20.48
C LEU A 23 -2.05 -29.50 19.32
N GLN A 24 -1.73 -30.79 19.50
CA GLN A 24 -1.06 -31.59 18.48
C GLN A 24 -2.03 -32.12 17.41
N THR A 25 -3.25 -32.49 17.81
CA THR A 25 -4.21 -33.21 16.96
C THR A 25 -5.38 -32.35 16.51
N GLY A 26 -5.75 -31.32 17.29
CA GLY A 26 -6.95 -30.52 17.06
C GLY A 26 -8.26 -31.28 17.25
N LEU A 27 -8.23 -32.44 17.91
CA LEU A 27 -9.40 -33.31 18.11
C LEU A 27 -9.96 -33.18 19.53
N PRO A 28 -11.30 -33.24 19.70
CA PRO A 28 -11.93 -33.37 21.02
C PRO A 28 -11.67 -34.76 21.65
N GLU A 29 -11.78 -34.86 22.99
CA GLU A 29 -11.55 -36.09 23.77
C GLU A 29 -12.38 -37.30 23.32
N ASP A 30 -13.54 -37.08 22.71
CA ASP A 30 -14.44 -38.14 22.24
C ASP A 30 -14.04 -38.70 20.86
N GLY A 31 -12.97 -38.19 20.26
CA GLY A 31 -12.49 -38.61 18.94
C GLY A 31 -13.45 -38.28 17.80
N SER A 32 -14.46 -37.44 18.03
CA SER A 32 -15.39 -37.02 16.98
C SER A 32 -14.66 -36.12 15.98
N GLU A 33 -14.54 -36.60 14.74
CA GLU A 33 -13.87 -35.89 13.65
C GLU A 33 -14.71 -34.69 13.19
N THR A 34 -14.71 -33.60 13.95
CA THR A 34 -14.88 -32.28 13.34
C THR A 34 -13.52 -31.64 13.20
N ILE A 35 -12.71 -32.19 12.30
CA ILE A 35 -11.48 -31.52 11.87
C ILE A 35 -11.93 -30.21 11.23
N VAL A 36 -11.88 -29.12 11.98
CA VAL A 36 -12.00 -27.78 11.42
C VAL A 36 -10.70 -27.53 10.68
N ASN A 37 -10.60 -28.11 9.48
CA ASN A 37 -9.49 -27.81 8.59
C ASN A 37 -9.49 -26.30 8.41
N PRO A 38 -8.37 -25.62 8.72
CA PRO A 38 -8.27 -24.20 8.46
C PRO A 38 -8.71 -23.95 7.03
N GLY A 39 -9.64 -22.99 6.85
CA GLY A 39 -10.03 -22.57 5.52
C GLY A 39 -8.77 -22.30 4.69
N LYS A 40 -8.78 -22.73 3.42
CA LYS A 40 -7.62 -22.50 2.54
C LYS A 40 -7.23 -21.01 2.64
N PRO A 41 -5.93 -20.70 2.81
CA PRO A 41 -5.48 -19.32 2.83
C PRO A 41 -6.02 -18.58 1.61
N ASN A 42 -6.50 -17.35 1.82
CA ASN A 42 -6.97 -16.52 0.73
C ASN A 42 -5.87 -16.37 -0.32
N ALA A 43 -6.26 -16.42 -1.60
CA ALA A 43 -5.32 -16.16 -2.68
C ALA A 43 -4.74 -14.74 -2.51
N PRO A 44 -3.43 -14.54 -2.77
CA PRO A 44 -2.83 -13.23 -2.59
C PRO A 44 -3.52 -12.18 -3.46
N LYS A 45 -3.90 -11.05 -2.86
CA LYS A 45 -4.79 -10.05 -3.45
C LYS A 45 -4.15 -9.22 -4.56
N TYR A 46 -2.85 -8.93 -4.45
CA TYR A 46 -2.14 -7.99 -5.32
C TYR A 46 -1.15 -8.67 -6.27
N LYS A 47 -0.78 -7.95 -7.33
CA LYS A 47 0.05 -8.43 -8.44
C LYS A 47 1.27 -7.53 -8.63
N VAL A 48 2.34 -8.13 -9.17
CA VAL A 48 3.53 -7.40 -9.61
C VAL A 48 3.14 -6.35 -10.67
N GLY A 49 3.75 -5.18 -10.58
CA GLY A 49 3.49 -4.02 -11.43
C GLY A 49 2.46 -3.04 -10.88
N GLN A 50 1.64 -3.43 -9.90
CA GLN A 50 0.63 -2.55 -9.34
C GLN A 50 1.26 -1.48 -8.43
N HIS A 51 0.77 -0.24 -8.55
CA HIS A 51 1.07 0.81 -7.58
C HIS A 51 0.12 0.73 -6.40
N VAL A 52 0.67 0.77 -5.18
CA VAL A 52 -0.07 0.56 -3.94
C VAL A 52 0.24 1.66 -2.93
N ARG A 53 -0.75 1.97 -2.10
CA ARG A 53 -0.53 2.64 -0.82
C ARG A 53 -0.50 1.61 0.28
N PHE A 54 0.55 1.62 1.08
CA PHE A 54 0.74 0.70 2.19
C PHE A 54 0.69 1.47 3.52
N THR A 55 0.22 0.81 4.58
CA THR A 55 0.15 1.34 5.95
C THR A 55 1.37 0.94 6.76
N THR A 56 1.96 -0.20 6.43
CA THR A 56 3.11 -0.80 7.11
C THR A 56 4.00 -1.51 6.10
N ILE A 57 5.28 -1.65 6.44
CA ILE A 57 6.23 -2.50 5.70
C ILE A 57 7.21 -3.18 6.66
N TYR A 58 8.02 -4.08 6.13
CA TYR A 58 9.05 -4.79 6.85
C TYR A 58 10.39 -4.69 6.12
N LYS A 59 11.49 -4.71 6.86
CA LYS A 59 12.85 -4.73 6.26
C LYS A 59 13.16 -6.05 5.57
N ASN A 60 12.58 -7.15 6.06
CA ASN A 60 12.84 -8.51 5.60
C ASN A 60 11.52 -9.23 5.25
N PRO A 61 11.53 -10.14 4.26
CA PRO A 61 10.31 -10.83 3.83
C PRO A 61 9.72 -11.80 4.88
N ASP A 62 10.51 -12.20 5.89
CA ASP A 62 10.07 -13.09 6.97
C ASP A 62 9.97 -12.41 8.34
N ALA A 63 10.15 -11.09 8.38
CA ALA A 63 10.08 -10.34 9.64
C ALA A 63 8.73 -10.58 10.34
N PRO A 64 8.73 -10.77 11.67
CA PRO A 64 7.50 -10.90 12.45
C PRO A 64 6.75 -9.55 12.50
N ILE A 65 5.45 -9.62 12.83
CA ILE A 65 4.55 -8.45 12.90
C ILE A 65 5.07 -7.34 13.83
N GLU A 66 5.78 -7.69 14.89
CA GLU A 66 6.37 -6.74 15.85
C GLU A 66 7.46 -5.85 15.23
N GLN A 67 8.06 -6.28 14.11
CA GLN A 67 9.09 -5.53 13.40
C GLN A 67 8.52 -4.67 12.25
N HIS A 68 7.20 -4.47 12.22
CA HIS A 68 6.61 -3.58 11.22
C HIS A 68 7.14 -2.15 11.40
N ILE A 69 7.31 -1.47 10.27
CA ILE A 69 7.59 -0.06 10.20
C ILE A 69 6.31 0.62 9.74
N ASN A 70 5.80 1.54 10.55
CA ASN A 70 4.66 2.37 10.17
C ASN A 70 5.04 3.24 8.95
N ALA A 71 4.19 3.25 7.93
CA ALA A 71 4.44 4.00 6.71
C ALA A 71 4.54 5.52 6.94
N ASN A 72 3.96 6.07 8.00
CA ASN A 72 4.14 7.47 8.40
C ASN A 72 5.59 7.82 8.76
N ASN A 73 6.39 6.83 9.18
CA ASN A 73 7.82 7.00 9.49
C ASN A 73 8.70 6.87 8.25
N LEU A 74 8.12 6.51 7.12
CA LEU A 74 8.81 6.50 5.85
C LEU A 74 8.57 7.82 5.14
N TRP A 75 9.54 8.14 4.32
CA TRP A 75 9.52 9.28 3.45
C TRP A 75 8.41 9.18 2.37
N THR A 76 7.83 7.99 2.15
CA THR A 76 6.67 7.75 1.28
C THR A 76 5.81 6.58 1.77
N GLN A 77 4.52 6.60 1.43
CA GLN A 77 3.57 5.50 1.69
C GLN A 77 3.14 4.78 0.42
N VAL A 78 3.74 5.14 -0.71
CA VAL A 78 3.34 4.65 -2.02
C VAL A 78 4.52 4.03 -2.73
N GLY A 79 4.25 2.95 -3.48
CA GLY A 79 5.28 2.23 -4.21
C GLY A 79 4.69 1.25 -5.20
N THR A 80 5.56 0.59 -5.95
CA THR A 80 5.24 -0.43 -6.93
C THR A 80 5.59 -1.79 -6.35
N ILE A 81 4.68 -2.77 -6.48
CA ILE A 81 5.01 -4.16 -6.22
C ILE A 81 5.94 -4.64 -7.33
N THR A 82 7.22 -4.86 -7.02
CA THR A 82 8.22 -5.28 -8.00
C THR A 82 8.43 -6.79 -8.02
N GLN A 83 8.08 -7.48 -6.94
CA GLN A 83 8.20 -8.93 -6.85
C GLN A 83 7.16 -9.51 -5.89
N LYS A 84 6.70 -10.73 -6.22
CA LYS A 84 5.90 -11.57 -5.32
C LYS A 84 6.76 -12.76 -4.86
N LEU A 85 6.91 -12.90 -3.55
CA LEU A 85 7.75 -13.87 -2.86
C LEU A 85 6.87 -14.97 -2.26
N SER A 86 6.57 -15.99 -3.07
CA SER A 86 5.76 -17.13 -2.63
C SER A 86 6.33 -17.80 -1.38
N GLY A 87 5.48 -18.10 -0.40
CA GLY A 87 5.87 -18.78 0.86
C GLY A 87 6.47 -17.87 1.94
N ARG A 88 6.64 -16.57 1.68
CA ARG A 88 7.13 -15.59 2.67
C ARG A 88 5.97 -14.94 3.43
N LYS A 89 6.22 -14.48 4.66
CA LYS A 89 5.22 -13.77 5.48
C LYS A 89 4.80 -12.44 4.85
N ASN A 90 5.77 -11.69 4.34
CA ASN A 90 5.59 -10.41 3.67
C ASN A 90 5.82 -10.63 2.17
N LEU A 91 4.73 -10.96 1.48
CA LEU A 91 4.73 -11.52 0.12
C LEU A 91 5.22 -10.55 -0.97
N TYR A 92 5.11 -9.24 -0.77
CA TYR A 92 5.35 -8.25 -1.81
C TYR A 92 6.60 -7.44 -1.53
N ARG A 93 7.52 -7.41 -2.49
CA ARG A 93 8.63 -6.45 -2.49
C ARG A 93 8.14 -5.13 -3.06
N ILE A 94 8.22 -4.06 -2.28
CA ILE A 94 7.75 -2.73 -2.66
C ILE A 94 8.94 -1.80 -2.87
N GLU A 95 9.00 -1.20 -4.06
CA GLU A 95 9.97 -0.15 -4.38
C GLU A 95 9.28 1.15 -4.72
N ASN A 96 10.00 2.26 -4.57
CA ASN A 96 9.64 3.52 -5.19
C ASN A 96 10.87 4.08 -5.92
N SER A 97 10.73 4.39 -7.22
CA SER A 97 11.81 4.85 -8.11
C SER A 97 13.11 4.04 -8.02
N GLY A 98 12.97 2.71 -8.08
CA GLY A 98 14.09 1.77 -8.01
C GLY A 98 14.72 1.63 -6.62
N LYS A 99 14.24 2.37 -5.62
CA LYS A 99 14.67 2.23 -4.22
C LYS A 99 13.75 1.30 -3.47
N LEU A 100 14.33 0.28 -2.83
CA LEU A 100 13.60 -0.60 -1.94
C LEU A 100 13.02 0.18 -0.77
N LEU A 101 11.70 0.11 -0.61
CA LEU A 101 11.02 0.57 0.60
C LEU A 101 11.03 -0.54 1.63
N GLY A 102 10.60 -1.74 1.23
CA GLY A 102 10.60 -2.94 2.06
C GLY A 102 9.66 -4.01 1.51
N TYR A 103 9.11 -4.81 2.41
CA TYR A 103 8.22 -5.92 2.10
C TYR A 103 6.87 -5.74 2.80
N ALA A 104 5.79 -6.18 2.18
CA ALA A 104 4.43 -6.08 2.72
C ALA A 104 3.63 -7.36 2.43
N ASN A 105 2.59 -7.63 3.20
CA ASN A 105 1.56 -8.63 2.91
C ASN A 105 0.23 -7.94 2.52
N ASP A 106 -0.80 -8.74 2.25
CA ASP A 106 -2.10 -8.22 1.82
C ASP A 106 -2.75 -7.26 2.84
N GLY A 107 -2.55 -7.49 4.14
CA GLY A 107 -3.10 -6.67 5.22
C GLY A 107 -2.38 -5.33 5.41
N ASP A 108 -1.13 -5.22 4.95
CA ASP A 108 -0.36 -3.98 5.02
C ASP A 108 -0.68 -3.02 3.86
N ILE A 109 -1.34 -3.49 2.81
CA ILE A 109 -1.69 -2.67 1.64
C ILE A 109 -3.12 -2.14 1.81
N ALA A 110 -3.22 -0.82 1.98
CA ALA A 110 -4.50 -0.11 2.13
C ALA A 110 -5.32 -0.16 0.84
N GLU A 111 -4.69 0.18 -0.29
CA GLU A 111 -5.37 0.39 -1.56
C GLU A 111 -4.42 0.34 -2.76
N LEU A 112 -5.00 0.14 -3.94
CA LEU A 112 -4.31 0.43 -5.19
C LEU A 112 -4.17 1.94 -5.33
N TRP A 113 -2.94 2.43 -5.40
CA TRP A 113 -2.66 3.86 -5.53
C TRP A 113 -3.14 4.43 -6.86
N GLU A 114 -3.16 3.61 -7.91
CA GLU A 114 -3.78 3.93 -9.21
C GLU A 114 -5.28 4.24 -9.11
N ASN A 115 -5.93 3.96 -7.98
CA ASN A 115 -7.32 4.31 -7.73
C ASN A 115 -7.48 5.37 -6.64
N SER A 116 -6.38 5.97 -6.16
CA SER A 116 -6.46 7.06 -5.20
C SER A 116 -7.28 8.19 -5.78
N LYS A 117 -8.39 8.50 -5.09
CA LYS A 117 -9.34 9.54 -5.42
C LYS A 117 -9.56 10.42 -4.18
N PRO A 118 -8.78 11.48 -3.97
CA PRO A 118 -9.00 12.39 -2.85
C PRO A 118 -10.45 12.89 -2.84
N ALA A 119 -11.12 12.72 -1.69
CA ALA A 119 -12.46 13.21 -1.41
C ALA A 119 -12.40 13.99 -0.07
N PRO A 120 -12.72 15.30 -0.05
CA PRO A 120 -13.11 16.13 -1.19
C PRO A 120 -11.97 16.34 -2.21
N VAL A 121 -12.32 16.82 -3.40
CA VAL A 121 -11.34 17.25 -4.41
C VAL A 121 -10.38 18.27 -3.82
N LYS A 122 -9.10 18.14 -4.19
CA LYS A 122 -8.02 19.00 -3.70
C LYS A 122 -7.56 19.97 -4.77
N THR A 123 -6.82 20.99 -4.36
CA THR A 123 -6.23 22.00 -5.26
C THR A 123 -4.72 22.01 -5.10
N PHE A 124 -4.00 21.94 -6.22
CA PHE A 124 -2.55 22.07 -6.30
C PHE A 124 -2.18 23.42 -6.91
N THR A 125 -1.26 24.15 -6.29
CA THR A 125 -0.74 25.44 -6.80
C THR A 125 0.64 25.24 -7.39
N ILE A 126 0.83 25.62 -8.65
CA ILE A 126 2.11 25.47 -9.36
C ILE A 126 3.16 26.42 -8.76
N GLY A 127 4.32 25.90 -8.37
CA GLY A 127 5.41 26.64 -7.73
C GLY A 127 6.59 26.98 -8.64
N VAL A 128 6.75 26.28 -9.77
CA VAL A 128 7.88 26.43 -10.69
C VAL A 128 7.71 27.60 -11.66
N ASN A 129 8.76 28.43 -11.80
CA ASN A 129 8.72 29.65 -12.62
C ASN A 129 8.46 29.38 -14.12
N ALA A 130 8.92 28.25 -14.64
CA ALA A 130 8.70 27.85 -16.04
C ALA A 130 7.24 27.42 -16.33
N GLY A 131 6.41 27.25 -15.29
CA GLY A 131 5.11 26.61 -15.41
C GLY A 131 5.21 25.09 -15.58
N ILE A 132 4.07 24.46 -15.83
CA ILE A 132 3.96 23.00 -16.04
C ILE A 132 3.17 22.74 -17.33
N VAL A 133 3.62 21.75 -18.11
CA VAL A 133 2.92 21.26 -19.30
C VAL A 133 1.85 20.25 -18.89
N LEU A 134 0.60 20.56 -19.19
CA LEU A 134 -0.56 19.71 -18.95
C LEU A 134 -0.75 18.73 -20.10
N ARG A 135 -1.22 17.53 -19.77
CA ARG A 135 -1.42 16.43 -20.72
C ARG A 135 -2.88 16.02 -20.78
N ASN A 136 -3.39 15.82 -21.99
CA ASN A 136 -4.77 15.45 -22.23
C ASN A 136 -4.94 13.92 -22.20
N GLY A 137 -5.97 13.43 -21.51
CA GLY A 137 -6.42 12.04 -21.54
C GLY A 137 -5.60 11.04 -20.72
N SER A 138 -4.28 11.18 -20.61
CA SER A 138 -3.43 10.24 -19.87
C SER A 138 -2.24 10.90 -19.15
N PRO A 139 -1.77 10.32 -18.03
CA PRO A 139 -0.60 10.77 -17.30
C PRO A 139 0.70 10.30 -17.99
N SER A 140 1.01 10.85 -19.17
CA SER A 140 2.22 10.49 -19.90
C SER A 140 2.88 11.71 -20.54
N LEU A 141 4.21 11.73 -20.57
CA LEU A 141 5.03 12.70 -21.30
C LEU A 141 4.80 12.65 -22.82
N ASN A 142 4.26 11.55 -23.34
CA ASN A 142 3.95 11.39 -24.76
C ASN A 142 2.49 11.70 -25.10
N ALA A 143 1.64 11.94 -24.09
CA ALA A 143 0.24 12.30 -24.31
C ALA A 143 0.12 13.69 -24.97
N PRO A 144 -0.98 13.98 -25.70
CA PRO A 144 -1.19 15.28 -26.32
C PRO A 144 -1.10 16.41 -25.29
N VAL A 145 -0.42 17.49 -25.67
CA VAL A 145 -0.31 18.69 -24.83
C VAL A 145 -1.67 19.36 -24.74
N TYR A 146 -2.17 19.55 -23.52
CA TYR A 146 -3.38 20.32 -23.24
C TYR A 146 -3.06 21.82 -23.18
N GLY A 147 -1.91 22.18 -22.61
CA GLY A 147 -1.43 23.56 -22.50
C GLY A 147 -0.27 23.68 -21.52
N VAL A 148 0.20 24.91 -21.30
CA VAL A 148 1.21 25.21 -20.28
C VAL A 148 0.62 26.18 -19.28
N TRP A 149 0.62 25.83 -18.00
CA TRP A 149 0.08 26.70 -16.95
C TRP A 149 1.21 27.33 -16.13
N PRO A 150 1.16 28.65 -15.90
CA PRO A 150 2.24 29.38 -15.25
C PRO A 150 2.29 29.11 -13.73
N LYS A 151 3.37 29.55 -13.10
CA LYS A 151 3.47 29.63 -11.63
C LYS A 151 2.27 30.36 -11.02
N GLY A 152 1.78 29.84 -9.90
CA GLY A 152 0.62 30.38 -9.19
C GLY A 152 -0.72 29.89 -9.72
N ALA A 153 -0.78 29.27 -10.91
CA ALA A 153 -2.00 28.65 -11.39
C ALA A 153 -2.43 27.48 -10.48
N GLN A 154 -3.74 27.31 -10.35
CA GLN A 154 -4.34 26.31 -9.47
C GLN A 154 -5.01 25.21 -10.27
N PHE A 155 -4.60 23.97 -10.02
CA PHE A 155 -5.15 22.77 -10.65
C PHE A 155 -6.00 21.98 -9.64
N LYS A 156 -7.29 21.80 -9.94
CA LYS A 156 -8.17 20.95 -9.15
C LYS A 156 -8.00 19.50 -9.57
N TYR A 157 -7.78 18.62 -8.62
CA TYR A 157 -7.54 17.21 -8.89
C TYR A 157 -8.38 16.30 -8.00
N ASP A 158 -8.75 15.17 -8.58
CA ASP A 158 -9.55 14.11 -7.99
C ASP A 158 -8.83 12.75 -8.07
N SER A 159 -7.57 12.73 -8.52
CA SER A 159 -6.80 11.51 -8.68
C SER A 159 -5.30 11.76 -8.64
N VAL A 160 -4.56 10.77 -8.14
CA VAL A 160 -3.09 10.71 -8.19
C VAL A 160 -2.67 9.49 -9.00
N ARG A 161 -1.64 9.63 -9.85
CA ARG A 161 -1.08 8.56 -10.69
C ARG A 161 0.44 8.61 -10.65
N VAL A 162 1.06 7.48 -10.96
CA VAL A 162 2.51 7.39 -11.18
C VAL A 162 2.72 6.83 -12.57
N ALA A 163 3.49 7.53 -13.39
CA ALA A 163 3.76 7.15 -14.78
C ALA A 163 4.95 7.96 -15.30
N ASP A 164 5.70 7.38 -16.25
CA ASP A 164 6.87 8.02 -16.87
C ASP A 164 7.92 8.56 -15.87
N GLY A 165 7.98 7.99 -14.66
CA GLY A 165 8.89 8.44 -13.60
C GLY A 165 8.41 9.65 -12.78
N TYR A 166 7.17 10.13 -12.98
CA TYR A 166 6.60 11.28 -12.27
C TYR A 166 5.37 10.91 -11.43
N VAL A 167 5.09 11.74 -10.45
CA VAL A 167 3.77 11.81 -9.80
C VAL A 167 2.88 12.75 -10.62
N TRP A 168 1.70 12.27 -10.98
CA TRP A 168 0.71 13.00 -11.76
C TRP A 168 -0.55 13.24 -10.95
N LEU A 169 -1.12 14.44 -11.06
CA LEU A 169 -2.45 14.74 -10.58
C LEU A 169 -3.40 14.79 -11.76
N GLY A 170 -4.52 14.07 -11.67
CA GLY A 170 -5.58 14.09 -12.68
C GLY A 170 -6.79 14.86 -12.18
N GLY A 171 -7.34 15.68 -13.06
CA GLY A 171 -8.59 16.42 -12.88
C GLY A 171 -9.39 16.46 -14.19
N SER A 172 -10.52 17.16 -14.17
CA SER A 172 -11.34 17.36 -15.37
C SER A 172 -11.47 18.85 -15.70
N ASP A 173 -11.42 19.19 -16.97
CA ASP A 173 -11.71 20.55 -17.45
C ASP A 173 -13.22 20.87 -17.34
N VAL A 174 -13.60 22.08 -17.73
CA VAL A 174 -15.01 22.55 -17.70
C VAL A 174 -15.95 21.76 -18.63
N LYS A 175 -15.41 21.01 -19.59
CA LYS A 175 -16.15 20.14 -20.51
C LYS A 175 -16.16 18.67 -20.05
N GLY A 176 -15.51 18.36 -18.94
CA GLY A 176 -15.38 17.00 -18.40
C GLY A 176 -14.20 16.20 -18.98
N SER A 177 -13.35 16.78 -19.82
CA SER A 177 -12.19 16.10 -20.39
C SER A 177 -11.13 15.88 -19.31
N ARG A 178 -10.51 14.69 -19.28
CA ARG A 178 -9.43 14.39 -18.32
C ARG A 178 -8.14 15.10 -18.69
N VAL A 179 -7.56 15.80 -17.72
CA VAL A 179 -6.27 16.49 -17.84
C VAL A 179 -5.37 16.04 -16.69
N TYR A 180 -4.08 15.93 -16.98
CA TYR A 180 -3.06 15.49 -16.03
C TYR A 180 -1.91 16.49 -15.95
N ILE A 181 -1.42 16.74 -14.73
CA ILE A 181 -0.23 17.56 -14.48
C ILE A 181 0.84 16.69 -13.81
N PRO A 182 2.09 16.67 -14.29
CA PRO A 182 3.19 16.12 -13.51
C PRO A 182 3.57 17.13 -12.42
N ILE A 183 3.68 16.70 -11.17
CA ILE A 183 3.95 17.58 -10.03
C ILE A 183 5.31 17.35 -9.40
N GLY A 184 6.16 16.52 -9.99
CA GLY A 184 7.44 16.13 -9.42
C GLY A 184 7.83 14.76 -9.92
N GLU A 185 9.14 14.47 -9.86
CA GLU A 185 9.61 13.11 -10.00
C GLU A 185 8.90 12.23 -8.97
N ASN A 186 8.69 10.96 -9.28
CA ASN A 186 8.26 9.97 -8.30
C ASN A 186 9.43 9.63 -7.37
N ASP A 187 10.18 10.63 -6.94
CA ASP A 187 11.30 10.45 -6.03
C ASP A 187 10.83 9.96 -4.68
N GLY A 188 9.49 10.08 -4.41
CA GLY A 188 8.53 9.70 -3.36
C GLY A 188 8.45 10.67 -2.16
N ASN A 189 9.17 11.80 -2.21
CA ASN A 189 9.20 12.80 -1.16
C ASN A 189 8.15 13.88 -1.50
N PRO A 190 7.04 13.99 -0.75
CA PRO A 190 6.00 14.97 -1.06
C PRO A 190 6.48 16.42 -0.97
N ALA A 191 7.58 16.69 -0.25
CA ALA A 191 8.18 18.02 -0.18
C ALA A 191 8.90 18.45 -1.47
N ASN A 192 9.25 17.51 -2.35
CA ASN A 192 9.96 17.78 -3.60
C ASN A 192 9.02 18.06 -4.79
N THR A 193 7.73 18.27 -4.52
CA THR A 193 6.77 18.62 -5.56
C THR A 193 7.05 20.02 -6.13
N TRP A 194 6.71 20.21 -7.40
CA TRP A 194 6.86 21.45 -8.16
C TRP A 194 5.80 22.50 -7.81
N GLY A 195 5.28 22.47 -6.57
CA GLY A 195 4.16 23.28 -6.11
C GLY A 195 3.71 22.91 -4.69
N THR A 196 2.49 23.29 -4.33
CA THR A 196 1.91 23.04 -2.99
C THR A 196 0.47 22.54 -3.10
N GLY A 197 -0.02 21.82 -2.07
CA GLY A 197 -1.40 21.29 -2.04
C GLY A 197 -1.55 19.83 -2.46
N TYR A 198 -0.43 19.10 -2.52
CA TYR A 198 -0.39 17.62 -2.61
C TYR A 198 -0.68 17.01 -1.23
#